data_AF-A0A2V6BJS2-F1
#
_entry.id   AF-A0A2V6BJS2-F1
#
_cell.length_a   1.000
_cell.length_b   1.000
_cell.length_c   1.000
_cell.angle_alpha   90.00
_cell.angle_beta   90.00
_cell.angle_gamma   90.00
#
_symmetry.space_group_name_H-M   'P 1'
#
loop_
_entity.id
_entity.type
_entity.pdbx_description
1 polymer ?
#
loop_
_entity_poly.entity_id
_entity_poly.type
_entity_poly.pdbx_seq_one_letter_code
_entity_poly.pdbx_strand_id
1 'polypeptide(L)'
;MTNSTLPEKHDELGPFAYRDGRRLLILIVLLLAGWLLLRALVPVLLLFGIVILLAMVLNPLVVYLERRRVPRPAGVALVLIALAAIVVLVVAVAVPTFTDQLQLLIQRAPGAWQSIRGHIADFTERYPALQNTLPQADQIAATVGNQAGTMANVLLRSTIGVVGGLLIFVFAVLLLIFVLSNPRPLIVGYLAVIPDRHREKARRTLIRMMEQMTAWARGVAINGVITGASTGILLWAVGVQPAFV
;
A
#
# COMPACT_ATOMS: atom_id res chain seq x y z
N MET A 1 47.58 -8.70 -74.14
CA MET A 1 46.56 -9.69 -73.71
C MET A 1 46.64 -9.82 -72.19
N THR A 2 45.52 -9.49 -71.54
CA THR A 2 45.06 -9.93 -70.20
C THR A 2 46.08 -10.04 -69.06
N ASN A 3 46.01 -9.11 -68.09
CA ASN A 3 46.26 -9.48 -66.70
C ASN A 3 45.19 -8.88 -65.78
N SER A 4 44.58 -9.76 -64.99
CA SER A 4 43.43 -9.57 -64.13
C SER A 4 43.86 -9.07 -62.75
N THR A 5 43.24 -8.00 -62.25
CA THR A 5 43.34 -7.60 -60.85
C THR A 5 41.97 -7.16 -60.31
N LEU A 6 41.28 -8.09 -59.65
CA LEU A 6 40.53 -7.82 -58.42
C LEU A 6 41.33 -8.51 -57.30
N PRO A 7 41.25 -8.14 -56.00
CA PRO A 7 40.33 -7.20 -55.35
C PRO A 7 41.04 -6.24 -54.35
N GLU A 8 40.46 -5.07 -54.05
CA GLU A 8 40.67 -4.46 -52.72
C GLU A 8 39.32 -3.93 -52.21
N LYS A 9 38.64 -4.79 -51.47
CA LYS A 9 37.58 -4.38 -50.56
C LYS A 9 38.30 -3.77 -49.36
N HIS A 10 38.65 -2.49 -49.46
CA HIS A 10 39.15 -1.77 -48.30
C HIS A 10 38.04 -1.76 -47.26
N ASP A 11 38.26 -2.49 -46.16
CA ASP A 11 37.48 -2.38 -44.94
C ASP A 11 37.62 -0.95 -44.41
N GLU A 12 36.76 -0.05 -44.88
CA GLU A 12 36.53 1.26 -44.29
C GLU A 12 35.77 1.11 -42.97
N LEU A 13 36.38 0.43 -41.99
CA LEU A 13 35.99 0.53 -40.59
C LEU A 13 36.60 1.82 -40.02
N GLY A 14 36.00 2.95 -40.42
CA GLY A 14 36.46 4.28 -40.05
C GLY A 14 36.46 4.55 -38.54
N PRO A 15 37.37 5.40 -38.03
CA PRO A 15 37.59 5.73 -36.61
C PRO A 15 36.44 6.50 -35.92
N PHE A 16 35.30 6.68 -36.60
CA PHE A 16 34.13 7.39 -36.08
C PHE A 16 33.31 6.56 -35.08
N ALA A 17 33.40 5.23 -35.10
CA ALA A 17 32.64 4.36 -34.20
C ALA A 17 32.99 4.54 -32.70
N TYR A 18 34.22 4.95 -32.37
CA TYR A 18 34.67 5.01 -30.98
C TYR A 18 34.21 6.27 -30.22
N ARG A 19 34.08 7.41 -30.93
CA ARG A 19 33.74 8.70 -30.31
C ARG A 19 32.24 8.81 -30.03
N ASP A 20 31.42 8.17 -30.84
CA ASP A 20 29.97 8.03 -30.63
C ASP A 20 29.66 6.97 -29.56
N GLY A 21 30.45 5.89 -29.49
CA GLY A 21 30.37 4.90 -28.42
C GLY A 21 30.53 5.52 -27.02
N ARG A 22 31.51 6.42 -26.83
CA ARG A 22 31.69 7.10 -25.53
C ARG A 22 30.51 8.00 -25.14
N ARG A 23 29.90 8.69 -26.11
CA ARG A 23 28.72 9.56 -25.87
C ARG A 23 27.49 8.72 -25.51
N LEU A 24 27.29 7.61 -26.23
CA LEU A 24 26.22 6.67 -25.93
C LEU A 24 26.40 6.03 -24.56
N LEU A 25 27.63 5.64 -24.19
CA LEU A 25 27.94 5.12 -22.86
C LEU A 25 27.66 6.14 -21.76
N ILE A 26 28.08 7.40 -21.93
CA ILE A 26 27.78 8.46 -20.95
C ILE A 26 26.28 8.70 -20.83
N LEU A 27 25.54 8.74 -21.95
CA LEU A 27 24.09 8.89 -21.93
C LEU A 27 23.41 7.72 -21.23
N ILE A 28 23.83 6.48 -21.49
CA ILE A 28 23.30 5.28 -20.83
C ILE A 28 23.59 5.31 -19.33
N VAL A 29 24.81 5.66 -18.93
CA VAL A 29 25.18 5.79 -17.51
C VAL A 29 24.36 6.89 -16.83
N LEU A 30 24.14 8.02 -17.50
CA LEU A 30 23.37 9.14 -16.96
C LEU A 30 21.87 8.81 -16.87
N LEU A 31 21.32 8.10 -17.86
CA LEU A 31 19.97 7.53 -17.82
C LEU A 31 19.81 6.51 -16.70
N LEU A 32 20.78 5.60 -16.54
CA LEU A 32 20.76 4.58 -15.50
C LEU A 32 20.88 5.21 -14.11
N ALA A 33 21.79 6.18 -13.94
CA ALA A 33 21.94 6.94 -12.71
C ALA A 33 20.68 7.75 -12.38
N GLY A 34 20.08 8.41 -13.38
CA GLY A 34 18.82 9.13 -13.24
C GLY A 34 17.65 8.19 -12.87
N TRP A 35 17.58 7.02 -13.50
CA TRP A 35 16.57 6.00 -13.20
C TRP A 35 16.74 5.42 -11.78
N LEU A 36 17.97 5.13 -11.37
CA LEU A 36 18.29 4.65 -10.02
C LEU A 36 17.94 5.70 -8.96
N LEU A 37 18.28 6.97 -9.24
CA LEU A 37 17.94 8.10 -8.38
C LEU A 37 16.42 8.28 -8.26
N LEU A 38 15.68 8.24 -9.38
CA LEU A 38 14.22 8.28 -9.38
C LEU A 38 13.65 7.13 -8.56
N ARG A 39 14.13 5.91 -8.76
CA ARG A 39 13.68 4.72 -8.02
C ARG A 39 13.90 4.87 -6.50
N ALA A 40 15.00 5.51 -6.09
CA ALA A 40 15.28 5.82 -4.70
C ALA A 40 14.41 6.97 -4.15
N LEU A 41 14.07 7.96 -4.99
CA LEU A 41 13.26 9.11 -4.59
C LEU A 41 11.76 8.83 -4.54
N VAL A 42 11.24 7.95 -5.41
CA VAL A 42 9.81 7.59 -5.47
C VAL A 42 9.21 7.28 -4.10
N PRO A 43 9.77 6.38 -3.26
CA PRO A 43 9.17 6.09 -1.95
C PRO A 43 9.15 7.32 -1.02
N VAL A 44 10.18 8.16 -1.07
CA VAL A 44 10.22 9.41 -0.30
C VAL A 44 9.16 10.38 -0.80
N LEU A 45 9.06 10.58 -2.12
CA LEU A 45 8.06 11.46 -2.74
C LEU A 45 6.63 11.00 -2.45
N LEU A 46 6.38 9.69 -2.50
CA LEU A 46 5.11 9.07 -2.13
C LEU A 46 4.80 9.31 -0.66
N LEU A 47 5.78 9.11 0.24
CA LEU A 47 5.59 9.39 1.66
C LEU A 47 5.21 10.84 1.92
N PHE A 48 5.92 11.79 1.31
CA PHE A 48 5.59 13.21 1.37
C PHE A 48 4.17 13.48 0.85
N GLY A 49 3.80 12.89 -0.30
CA GLY A 49 2.46 13.00 -0.86
C GLY A 49 1.38 12.50 0.10
N ILE A 50 1.56 11.31 0.66
CA ILE A 50 0.63 10.70 1.63
C ILE A 50 0.51 11.58 2.87
N VAL A 51 1.63 12.04 3.43
CA VAL A 51 1.63 12.86 4.65
C VAL A 51 0.97 14.22 4.41
N ILE A 52 1.19 14.86 3.26
CA ILE A 52 0.54 16.11 2.90
C ILE A 52 -0.97 15.90 2.75
N LEU A 53 -1.40 14.85 2.04
CA LEU A 53 -2.81 14.51 1.89
C LEU A 53 -3.47 14.25 3.25
N LEU A 54 -2.80 13.48 4.12
CA LEU A 54 -3.29 13.17 5.45
C LEU A 54 -3.38 14.45 6.31
N ALA A 55 -2.36 15.32 6.25
CA ALA A 55 -2.37 16.60 6.93
C ALA A 55 -3.54 17.49 6.45
N MET A 56 -3.82 17.51 5.15
CA MET A 56 -4.96 18.26 4.59
C MET A 56 -6.29 17.78 5.18
N VAL A 57 -6.47 16.46 5.30
CA VAL A 57 -7.69 15.85 5.88
C VAL A 57 -7.79 16.11 7.39
N LEU A 58 -6.68 16.10 8.11
CA LEU A 58 -6.63 16.32 9.57
C LEU A 58 -6.66 17.80 9.96
N ASN A 59 -6.26 18.72 9.08
CA ASN A 59 -6.18 20.14 9.37
C ASN A 59 -7.53 20.76 9.82
N PRO A 60 -8.69 20.42 9.23
CA PRO A 60 -9.99 20.86 9.74
C PRO A 60 -10.26 20.48 11.19
N LEU A 61 -9.81 19.30 11.64
CA LEU A 61 -9.92 18.87 13.04
C LEU A 61 -9.05 19.73 13.96
N VAL A 62 -7.82 20.04 13.53
CA VAL A 62 -6.91 20.92 14.28
C VAL A 62 -7.46 22.35 14.35
N VAL A 63 -7.96 22.89 13.25
CA VAL A 63 -8.59 24.23 13.21
C VAL A 63 -9.85 24.27 14.09
N TYR A 64 -10.63 23.18 14.13
CA TYR A 64 -11.77 23.07 15.03
C TYR A 64 -11.34 23.13 16.51
N LEU A 65 -10.25 22.45 16.88
CA LEU A 65 -9.67 22.53 18.23
C LEU A 65 -9.08 23.91 18.54
N GLU A 66 -8.43 24.55 17.56
CA GLU A 66 -7.89 25.91 17.68
C GLU A 66 -8.98 26.94 17.97
N ARG A 67 -10.13 26.83 17.28
CA ARG A 67 -11.33 27.65 17.57
C ARG A 67 -11.86 27.45 18.99
N ARG A 68 -11.56 26.30 19.61
CA ARG A 68 -11.92 25.97 20.99
C ARG A 68 -10.87 26.42 22.02
N ARG A 69 -9.97 27.34 21.64
CA ARG A 69 -8.85 27.89 22.43
C ARG A 69 -7.72 26.91 22.74
N VAL A 70 -7.59 25.80 21.99
CA VAL A 70 -6.42 24.91 22.10
C VAL A 70 -5.27 25.47 21.27
N PRO A 71 -4.07 25.68 21.82
CA PRO A 71 -2.94 26.15 21.02
C PRO A 71 -2.61 25.14 19.92
N ARG A 72 -2.33 25.62 18.71
CA ARG A 72 -2.11 24.80 17.52
C ARG A 72 -1.20 23.57 17.72
N PRO A 73 -0.01 23.65 18.38
CA PRO A 73 0.82 22.47 18.61
C PRO A 73 0.14 21.41 19.50
N ALA A 74 -0.65 21.82 20.50
CA ALA A 74 -1.43 20.89 21.32
C ALA A 74 -2.60 20.29 20.53
N GLY A 75 -3.23 21.05 19.65
CA GLY A 75 -4.27 20.55 18.75
C GLY A 75 -3.74 19.46 17.79
N VAL A 76 -2.55 19.68 17.23
CA VAL A 76 -1.84 18.69 16.41
C VAL A 76 -1.55 17.42 17.21
N ALA A 77 -0.95 17.55 18.40
CA ALA A 77 -0.61 16.41 19.25
C ALA A 77 -1.87 15.59 19.62
N LEU A 78 -2.96 16.26 19.99
CA LEU A 78 -4.22 15.60 20.37
C LEU A 78 -4.82 14.83 19.20
N VAL A 79 -4.86 15.42 18.00
CA VAL A 79 -5.38 14.75 16.79
C VAL A 79 -4.52 13.52 16.43
N LEU A 80 -3.20 13.62 16.55
CA LEU A 80 -2.30 12.50 16.29
C LEU A 80 -2.47 11.38 17.31
N ILE A 81 -2.57 11.71 18.59
CA ILE A 81 -2.83 10.73 19.66
C ILE A 81 -4.18 10.05 19.43
N ALA A 82 -5.23 10.80 19.10
CA ALA A 82 -6.54 10.25 18.80
C ALA A 82 -6.51 9.30 17.59
N LEU A 83 -5.81 9.69 16.52
CA LEU A 83 -5.63 8.84 15.34
C LEU A 83 -4.85 7.55 15.69
N ALA A 84 -3.75 7.68 16.43
CA ALA A 84 -2.96 6.54 16.87
C ALA A 84 -3.78 5.59 17.77
N ALA A 85 -4.57 6.14 18.69
CA ALA A 85 -5.46 5.36 19.55
C ALA A 85 -6.51 4.57 18.75
N ILE A 86 -7.11 5.20 17.74
CA ILE A 86 -8.06 4.52 16.84
C ILE A 86 -7.38 3.37 16.09
N VAL A 87 -6.20 3.61 15.52
CA VAL A 87 -5.45 2.57 14.79
C VAL A 87 -5.08 1.42 15.71
N VAL A 88 -4.54 1.71 16.89
CA VAL A 88 -4.19 0.68 17.89
C VAL A 88 -5.42 -0.12 18.31
N LEU A 89 -6.56 0.54 18.55
CA LEU A 89 -7.81 -0.14 18.90
C LEU A 89 -8.28 -1.07 17.77
N VAL A 90 -8.29 -0.57 16.53
CA VAL A 90 -8.69 -1.37 15.36
C VAL A 90 -7.78 -2.58 15.18
N VAL A 91 -6.46 -2.40 15.29
CA VAL A 91 -5.49 -3.51 15.17
C VAL A 91 -5.64 -4.49 16.33
N ALA A 92 -5.80 -4.00 17.55
CA ALA A 92 -5.95 -4.83 18.74
C ALA A 92 -7.21 -5.71 18.70
N VAL A 93 -8.28 -5.26 18.03
CA VAL A 93 -9.50 -6.07 17.85
C VAL A 93 -9.43 -6.90 16.57
N ALA A 94 -9.06 -6.31 15.44
CA ALA A 94 -9.12 -6.98 14.14
C ALA A 94 -8.12 -8.13 14.00
N VAL A 95 -6.89 -7.97 14.50
CA VAL A 95 -5.85 -9.00 14.38
C VAL A 95 -6.20 -10.30 15.11
N PRO A 96 -6.59 -10.31 16.41
CA PRO A 96 -6.97 -11.55 17.07
C PRO A 96 -8.23 -12.16 16.44
N THR A 97 -9.27 -11.36 16.18
CA THR A 97 -10.50 -11.87 15.54
C THR A 97 -10.22 -12.52 14.18
N PHE A 98 -9.38 -11.90 13.36
CA PHE A 98 -8.99 -12.49 12.07
C PHE A 98 -8.17 -13.77 12.25
N THR A 99 -7.27 -13.79 13.25
CA THR A 99 -6.45 -14.96 13.56
C THR A 99 -7.30 -16.14 14.03
N ASP A 100 -8.25 -15.89 14.93
CA ASP A 100 -9.17 -16.91 15.45
C ASP A 100 -10.06 -17.46 14.33
N GLN A 101 -10.58 -16.59 13.45
CA GLN A 101 -11.36 -16.99 12.28
C GLN A 101 -10.54 -17.86 11.32
N LEU A 102 -9.29 -17.48 11.05
CA LEU A 102 -8.40 -18.29 10.21
C LEU A 102 -8.07 -19.64 10.85
N GLN A 103 -7.78 -19.68 12.16
CA GLN A 103 -7.54 -20.94 12.88
C GLN A 103 -8.77 -21.85 12.84
N LEU A 104 -9.97 -21.29 13.03
CA LEU A 104 -11.22 -22.04 12.94
C LEU A 104 -11.44 -22.61 11.54
N LEU A 105 -11.13 -21.84 10.49
CA LEU A 105 -11.19 -22.30 9.10
C LEU A 105 -10.20 -23.44 8.84
N ILE A 106 -8.95 -23.33 9.31
CA ILE A 106 -7.92 -24.36 9.15
C ILE A 106 -8.31 -25.64 9.90
N GLN A 107 -8.86 -25.52 11.11
CA GLN A 107 -9.30 -26.66 11.91
C GLN A 107 -10.53 -27.35 11.33
N ARG A 108 -11.46 -26.58 10.74
CA ARG A 108 -12.70 -27.12 10.15
C ARG A 108 -12.55 -27.55 8.68
N ALA A 109 -11.53 -27.08 7.97
CA ALA A 109 -11.30 -27.43 6.56
C ALA A 109 -11.15 -28.95 6.33
N PRO A 110 -10.39 -29.73 7.12
CA PRO A 110 -10.30 -31.18 6.95
C PRO A 110 -11.65 -31.88 7.15
N GLY A 111 -12.42 -31.46 8.17
CA GLY A 111 -13.73 -32.03 8.49
C GLY A 111 -14.77 -31.72 7.42
N ALA A 112 -14.83 -30.47 6.93
CA ALA A 112 -15.69 -30.08 5.81
C ALA A 112 -15.34 -30.87 4.54
N TRP A 113 -14.04 -31.10 4.29
CA TRP A 113 -13.58 -31.91 3.17
C TRP A 113 -13.96 -33.38 3.32
N GLN A 114 -13.86 -33.95 4.52
CA GLN A 114 -14.33 -35.32 4.81
C GLN A 114 -15.83 -35.46 4.62
N SER A 115 -16.64 -34.47 5.02
CA SER A 115 -18.09 -34.48 4.76
C SER A 115 -18.39 -34.43 3.26
N ILE A 116 -17.70 -33.57 2.50
CA ILE A 116 -17.81 -33.52 1.03
C ILE A 116 -17.39 -34.86 0.41
N ARG A 117 -16.31 -35.48 0.92
CA ARG A 117 -15.81 -36.77 0.45
C ARG A 117 -16.79 -37.91 0.73
N GLY A 118 -17.50 -37.90 1.86
CA GLY A 118 -18.57 -38.86 2.16
C GLY A 118 -19.71 -38.77 1.15
N HIS A 119 -20.18 -37.56 0.85
CA HIS A 119 -21.22 -37.34 -0.15
C HIS A 119 -20.74 -37.68 -1.58
N ILE A 120 -19.46 -37.44 -1.89
CA ILE A 120 -18.85 -37.84 -3.17
C ILE A 120 -18.65 -39.36 -3.22
N ALA A 121 -18.32 -40.02 -2.12
CA ALA A 121 -18.15 -41.47 -2.04
C ALA A 121 -19.48 -42.19 -2.30
N ASP A 122 -20.57 -41.74 -1.68
CA ASP A 122 -21.93 -42.21 -1.95
C ASP A 122 -22.33 -42.01 -3.43
N PHE A 123 -21.82 -40.94 -4.07
CA PHE A 123 -22.02 -40.68 -5.50
C PHE A 123 -21.11 -41.51 -6.42
N THR A 124 -19.90 -41.84 -5.96
CA THR A 124 -18.88 -42.57 -6.72
C THR A 124 -19.11 -44.08 -6.67
N GLU A 125 -19.78 -44.58 -5.64
CA GLU A 125 -20.26 -45.96 -5.57
C GLU A 125 -21.24 -46.28 -6.72
N ARG A 126 -21.91 -45.26 -7.28
CA ARG A 126 -22.73 -45.35 -8.50
C ARG A 126 -21.93 -45.24 -9.81
N TYR A 127 -20.70 -44.75 -9.80
CA TYR A 127 -19.86 -44.55 -11.00
C TYR A 127 -18.36 -44.79 -10.72
N PRO A 128 -17.87 -46.04 -10.81
CA PRO A 128 -16.51 -46.43 -10.40
C PRO A 128 -15.37 -45.85 -11.26
N ALA A 129 -15.66 -45.24 -12.42
CA ALA A 129 -14.65 -44.64 -13.29
C ALA A 129 -14.02 -43.34 -12.76
N LEU A 130 -14.61 -42.72 -11.73
CA LEU A 130 -14.19 -41.41 -11.18
C LEU A 130 -13.26 -41.51 -9.96
N GLN A 131 -13.02 -42.72 -9.46
CA GLN A 131 -12.23 -42.95 -8.23
C GLN A 131 -10.74 -42.60 -8.39
N ASN A 132 -10.21 -42.64 -9.62
CA ASN A 132 -8.77 -42.45 -9.90
C ASN A 132 -8.37 -40.99 -10.18
N THR A 133 -9.33 -40.06 -10.28
CA THR A 133 -9.09 -38.66 -10.65
C THR A 133 -9.18 -37.68 -9.48
N LEU A 134 -9.58 -38.13 -8.29
CA LEU A 134 -9.66 -37.27 -7.11
C LEU A 134 -8.28 -37.12 -6.44
N PRO A 135 -7.75 -35.89 -6.31
CA PRO A 135 -6.50 -35.65 -5.59
C PRO A 135 -6.59 -36.18 -4.15
N GLN A 136 -5.54 -36.83 -3.67
CA GLN A 136 -5.49 -37.33 -2.30
C GLN A 136 -5.67 -36.16 -1.31
N ALA A 137 -6.68 -36.28 -0.44
CA ALA A 137 -7.08 -35.27 0.54
C ALA A 137 -5.91 -34.76 1.41
N ASP A 138 -4.92 -35.62 1.66
CA ASP A 138 -3.74 -35.29 2.45
C ASP A 138 -2.86 -34.22 1.78
N GLN A 139 -2.82 -34.18 0.45
CA GLN A 139 -2.06 -33.16 -0.29
C GLN A 139 -2.71 -31.77 -0.19
N ILE A 140 -4.05 -31.71 -0.18
CA ILE A 140 -4.82 -30.46 -0.06
C ILE A 140 -4.76 -29.94 1.37
N ALA A 141 -4.95 -30.81 2.38
CA ALA A 141 -4.81 -30.43 3.78
C ALA A 141 -3.38 -29.94 4.10
N ALA A 142 -2.36 -30.60 3.57
CA ALA A 142 -0.97 -30.17 3.72
C ALA A 142 -0.68 -28.83 3.00
N THR A 143 -1.22 -28.59 1.80
CA THR A 143 -1.02 -27.31 1.10
C THR A 143 -1.77 -26.16 1.78
N VAL A 144 -3.00 -26.38 2.26
CA VAL A 144 -3.76 -25.37 3.01
C VAL A 144 -3.10 -25.08 4.36
N GLY A 145 -2.65 -26.10 5.09
CA GLY A 145 -1.92 -25.94 6.35
C GLY A 145 -0.59 -25.21 6.17
N ASN A 146 0.18 -25.54 5.13
CA ASN A 146 1.44 -24.87 4.82
C ASN A 146 1.24 -23.42 4.33
N GLN A 147 0.19 -23.13 3.56
CA GLN A 147 -0.13 -21.76 3.16
C GLN A 147 -0.63 -20.92 4.34
N ALA A 148 -1.45 -21.49 5.21
CA ALA A 148 -1.89 -20.81 6.41
C ALA A 148 -0.73 -20.55 7.39
N GLY A 149 0.17 -21.52 7.57
CA GLY A 149 1.38 -21.38 8.37
C GLY A 149 2.35 -20.34 7.81
N THR A 150 2.49 -20.24 6.48
CA THR A 150 3.29 -19.19 5.84
C THR A 150 2.65 -17.82 5.96
N MET A 151 1.31 -17.69 5.83
CA MET A 151 0.62 -16.42 6.07
C MET A 151 0.73 -15.96 7.54
N ALA A 152 0.57 -16.88 8.50
CA ALA A 152 0.79 -16.58 9.92
C ALA A 152 2.25 -16.15 10.18
N ASN A 153 3.23 -16.85 9.59
CA ASN A 153 4.63 -16.45 9.69
C ASN A 153 4.94 -15.12 8.99
N VAL A 154 4.26 -14.75 7.90
CA VAL A 154 4.41 -13.43 7.26
C VAL A 154 3.83 -12.33 8.15
N LEU A 155 2.71 -12.57 8.81
CA LEU A 155 2.14 -11.65 9.80
C LEU A 155 3.07 -11.47 11.00
N LEU A 156 3.63 -12.56 11.53
CA LEU A 156 4.60 -12.53 12.63
C LEU A 156 5.95 -11.93 12.23
N ARG A 157 6.44 -12.22 11.01
CA ARG A 157 7.68 -11.60 10.48
C ARG A 157 7.49 -10.14 10.10
N SER A 158 6.27 -9.70 9.77
CA SER A 158 5.96 -8.27 9.65
C SER A 158 6.17 -7.53 10.98
N THR A 159 6.01 -8.21 12.12
CA THR A 159 6.39 -7.69 13.45
C THR A 159 7.91 -7.58 13.63
N ILE A 160 8.72 -8.35 12.90
CA ILE A 160 10.20 -8.31 12.99
C ILE A 160 10.79 -7.27 12.01
N GLY A 161 10.08 -6.93 10.92
CA GLY A 161 10.40 -5.81 10.03
C GLY A 161 10.22 -4.41 10.64
N VAL A 162 9.77 -4.35 11.91
CA VAL A 162 9.44 -3.12 12.64
C VAL A 162 10.62 -2.18 12.77
N VAL A 163 11.87 -2.63 12.82
CA VAL A 163 13.02 -1.72 13.00
C VAL A 163 13.22 -0.78 11.80
N GLY A 164 13.08 -1.30 10.57
CA GLY A 164 13.13 -0.48 9.35
C GLY A 164 11.86 0.36 9.16
N GLY A 165 10.70 -0.20 9.51
CA GLY A 165 9.42 0.51 9.48
C GLY A 165 9.32 1.62 10.52
N LEU A 166 9.97 1.49 11.68
CA LEU A 166 9.92 2.44 12.78
C LEU A 166 10.56 3.77 12.40
N LEU A 167 11.70 3.75 11.71
CA LEU A 167 12.34 4.98 11.22
C LEU A 167 11.44 5.71 10.22
N ILE A 168 10.84 4.98 9.27
CA ILE A 168 9.91 5.56 8.29
C ILE A 168 8.65 6.09 9.00
N PHE A 169 8.13 5.36 9.98
CA PHE A 169 6.96 5.75 10.76
C PHE A 169 7.23 7.00 11.59
N VAL A 170 8.32 7.04 12.33
CA VAL A 170 8.74 8.22 13.11
C VAL A 170 8.96 9.41 12.18
N PHE A 171 9.63 9.22 11.04
CA PHE A 171 9.81 10.27 10.05
C PHE A 171 8.47 10.77 9.48
N ALA A 172 7.53 9.87 9.18
CA ALA A 172 6.19 10.21 8.72
C ALA A 172 5.41 11.01 9.77
N VAL A 173 5.48 10.61 11.03
CA VAL A 173 4.84 11.31 12.16
C VAL A 173 5.45 12.71 12.36
N LEU A 174 6.77 12.82 12.34
CA LEU A 174 7.47 14.11 12.44
C LEU A 174 7.11 15.02 11.28
N LEU A 175 7.08 14.49 10.05
CA LEU A 175 6.67 15.23 8.87
C LEU A 175 5.22 15.69 9.01
N LEU A 176 4.32 14.83 9.48
CA LEU A 176 2.93 15.16 9.69
C LEU A 176 2.76 16.26 10.74
N ILE A 177 3.47 16.20 11.87
CA ILE A 177 3.53 17.27 12.89
C ILE A 177 3.98 18.57 12.25
N PHE A 178 5.07 18.53 11.47
CA PHE A 178 5.61 19.70 10.79
C PHE A 178 4.60 20.33 9.83
N VAL A 179 3.96 19.53 8.97
CA VAL A 179 2.97 20.01 8.00
C VAL A 179 1.77 20.64 8.70
N LEU A 180 1.27 19.99 9.76
CA LEU A 180 0.06 20.40 10.47
C LEU A 180 0.31 21.64 11.34
N SER A 181 1.49 21.73 11.95
CA SER A 181 1.92 22.88 12.75
C SER A 181 2.26 24.10 11.88
N ASN A 182 2.91 23.90 10.73
CA ASN A 182 3.34 24.96 9.83
C ASN A 182 3.21 24.54 8.35
N PRO A 183 2.10 24.87 7.67
CA PRO A 183 1.92 24.50 6.26
C PRO A 183 2.75 25.36 5.28
N ARG A 184 3.33 26.48 5.76
CA ARG A 184 4.02 27.47 4.92
C ARG A 184 5.27 26.93 4.18
N PRO A 185 6.19 26.18 4.81
CA PRO A 185 7.43 25.76 4.16
C PRO A 185 7.20 24.82 2.97
N LEU A 186 6.18 23.96 3.03
CA LEU A 186 5.84 23.02 1.96
C LEU A 186 5.20 23.71 0.75
N ILE A 187 4.31 24.67 1.00
CA ILE A 187 3.70 25.48 -0.06
C ILE A 187 4.76 26.35 -0.73
N VAL A 188 5.70 26.91 0.04
CA VAL A 188 6.83 27.70 -0.48
C VAL A 188 7.78 26.83 -1.29
N GLY A 189 8.11 25.62 -0.83
CA GLY A 189 8.92 24.66 -1.59
C GLY A 189 8.26 24.23 -2.91
N TYR A 190 6.97 23.92 -2.89
CA TYR A 190 6.20 23.61 -4.10
C TYR A 190 6.15 24.79 -5.08
N LEU A 191 5.92 26.01 -4.59
CA LEU A 191 5.92 27.22 -5.41
C LEU A 191 7.32 27.58 -5.93
N ALA A 192 8.40 27.22 -5.22
CA ALA A 192 9.77 27.45 -5.65
C ALA A 192 10.13 26.66 -6.92
N VAL A 193 9.57 25.45 -7.08
CA VAL A 193 9.76 24.61 -8.28
C VAL A 193 8.92 25.09 -9.47
N ILE A 194 7.84 25.85 -9.21
CA ILE A 194 6.93 26.32 -10.25
C ILE A 194 7.38 27.69 -10.80
N PRO A 195 7.53 27.84 -12.12
CA PRO A 195 7.83 29.12 -12.76
C PRO A 195 6.80 30.19 -12.39
N ASP A 196 7.25 31.44 -12.14
CA ASP A 196 6.43 32.54 -11.61
C ASP A 196 5.10 32.76 -12.37
N ARG A 197 5.12 32.58 -13.69
CA ARG A 197 3.95 32.75 -14.58
C ARG A 197 2.76 31.84 -14.23
N HIS A 198 2.98 30.70 -13.58
CA HIS A 198 1.93 29.73 -13.27
C HIS A 198 1.61 29.60 -11.78
N ARG A 199 2.32 30.32 -10.89
CA ARG A 199 2.18 30.20 -9.43
C ARG A 199 0.75 30.42 -8.95
N GLU A 200 0.06 31.44 -9.47
CA GLU A 200 -1.32 31.73 -9.06
C GLU A 200 -2.34 30.70 -9.58
N LYS A 201 -2.09 30.11 -10.75
CA LYS A 201 -2.92 29.01 -11.28
C LYS A 201 -2.69 27.73 -10.46
N ALA A 202 -1.44 27.42 -10.13
CA ALA A 202 -1.08 26.27 -9.30
C ALA A 202 -1.67 26.38 -7.88
N ARG A 203 -1.56 27.56 -7.26
CA ARG A 203 -2.14 27.82 -5.93
C ARG A 203 -3.66 27.60 -5.90
N ARG A 204 -4.39 28.14 -6.88
CA ARG A 204 -5.85 27.95 -6.99
C ARG A 204 -6.24 26.50 -7.23
N THR A 205 -5.47 25.77 -8.04
CA THR A 205 -5.70 24.33 -8.24
C THR A 205 -5.45 23.54 -6.96
N LEU A 206 -4.37 23.85 -6.23
CA LEU A 206 -4.05 23.21 -4.96
C LEU A 206 -5.17 23.44 -3.92
N ILE A 207 -5.72 24.66 -3.83
CA ILE A 207 -6.84 24.97 -2.93
C ILE A 207 -8.09 24.16 -3.28
N ARG A 208 -8.46 24.09 -4.57
CA ARG A 208 -9.61 23.29 -5.01
C ARG A 208 -9.43 21.79 -4.72
N MET A 209 -8.22 21.27 -4.93
CA MET A 209 -7.89 19.89 -4.55
C MET A 209 -8.04 19.68 -3.05
N MET A 210 -7.56 20.62 -2.21
CA MET A 210 -7.71 20.53 -0.75
C MET A 210 -9.18 20.48 -0.30
N GLU A 211 -10.04 21.32 -0.88
CA GLU A 211 -11.47 21.33 -0.58
C GLU A 211 -12.14 20.02 -0.98
N GLN A 212 -11.84 19.51 -2.18
CA GLN A 212 -12.37 18.24 -2.68
C GLN A 212 -11.91 17.04 -1.83
N MET A 213 -10.63 16.99 -1.46
CA MET A 213 -10.10 15.91 -0.61
C MET A 213 -10.71 15.92 0.78
N THR A 214 -10.96 17.11 1.35
CA THR A 214 -11.64 17.24 2.64
C THR A 214 -13.10 16.77 2.55
N ALA A 215 -13.81 17.13 1.48
CA ALA A 215 -15.18 16.69 1.25
C ALA A 215 -15.26 15.17 1.03
N TRP A 216 -14.33 14.61 0.24
CA TRP A 216 -14.21 13.17 0.02
C TRP A 216 -13.94 12.42 1.33
N ALA A 217 -12.99 12.88 2.15
CA ALA A 217 -12.68 12.25 3.42
C ALA A 217 -13.88 12.24 4.39
N ARG A 218 -14.66 13.34 4.43
CA ARG A 218 -15.93 13.37 5.18
C ARG A 218 -16.94 12.36 4.63
N GLY A 219 -17.06 12.25 3.32
CA GLY A 219 -17.90 11.25 2.66
C GLY A 219 -17.50 9.82 3.01
N VAL A 220 -16.20 9.51 2.97
CA VAL A 220 -15.65 8.19 3.35
C VAL A 220 -15.92 7.88 4.81
N ALA A 221 -15.75 8.85 5.71
CA ALA A 221 -16.03 8.67 7.13
C ALA A 221 -17.51 8.39 7.39
N ILE A 222 -18.41 9.16 6.76
CA ILE A 222 -19.86 8.93 6.86
C ILE A 222 -20.22 7.55 6.29
N ASN A 223 -19.69 7.21 5.12
CA ASN A 223 -19.93 5.91 4.50
C ASN A 223 -19.45 4.77 5.41
N GLY A 224 -18.25 4.89 5.99
CA GLY A 224 -17.71 3.90 6.92
C GLY A 224 -18.58 3.71 8.17
N VAL A 225 -19.11 4.80 8.74
CA VAL A 225 -20.05 4.72 9.87
C VAL A 225 -21.35 4.05 9.46
N ILE A 226 -21.91 4.40 8.30
CA ILE A 226 -23.14 3.79 7.79
C ILE A 226 -22.92 2.30 7.52
N THR A 227 -21.85 1.93 6.82
CA THR A 227 -21.52 0.53 6.53
C THR A 227 -21.29 -0.25 7.83
N GLY A 228 -20.49 0.30 8.76
CA GLY A 228 -20.23 -0.35 10.05
C GLY A 228 -21.49 -0.54 10.89
N ALA A 229 -22.36 0.48 10.98
CA ALA A 229 -23.63 0.38 11.68
C ALA A 229 -24.57 -0.62 10.99
N SER A 230 -24.66 -0.59 9.66
CA SER A 230 -25.52 -1.48 8.88
C SER A 230 -25.09 -2.94 9.03
N THR A 231 -23.80 -3.21 8.88
CA THR A 231 -23.22 -4.55 9.07
C THR A 231 -23.38 -5.01 10.52
N GLY A 232 -23.16 -4.13 11.51
CA GLY A 232 -23.35 -4.45 12.92
C GLY A 232 -24.81 -4.82 13.25
N ILE A 233 -25.77 -4.04 12.76
CA ILE A 233 -27.21 -4.32 12.94
C ILE A 233 -27.60 -5.62 12.25
N LEU A 234 -27.11 -5.86 11.03
CA LEU A 234 -27.42 -7.07 10.27
C LEU A 234 -26.87 -8.33 10.95
N LEU A 235 -25.61 -8.30 11.42
CA LEU A 235 -25.01 -9.41 12.14
C LEU A 235 -25.76 -9.70 13.45
N TRP A 236 -26.12 -8.65 14.19
CA TRP A 236 -26.94 -8.77 15.39
C TRP A 236 -28.31 -9.40 15.09
N ALA A 237 -28.98 -8.99 14.01
CA ALA A 237 -30.28 -9.52 13.59
C ALA A 237 -30.22 -11.00 13.17
N VAL A 238 -29.11 -11.46 12.58
CA VAL A 238 -28.90 -12.85 12.15
C VAL A 238 -28.53 -13.76 13.34
N GLY A 239 -28.37 -13.22 14.55
CA GLY A 239 -28.03 -14.00 15.75
C GLY A 239 -26.57 -14.47 15.78
N VAL A 240 -25.75 -14.00 14.84
CA VAL A 240 -24.30 -14.05 14.98
C VAL A 240 -23.96 -13.03 16.05
N GLN A 241 -23.70 -13.50 17.28
CA GLN A 241 -23.29 -12.61 18.36
C GLN A 241 -22.19 -11.69 17.84
N PRO A 242 -22.38 -10.36 17.88
CA PRO A 242 -21.31 -9.43 17.57
C PRO A 242 -20.14 -9.81 18.48
N ALA A 243 -18.96 -10.04 17.91
CA ALA A 243 -17.74 -10.38 18.64
C ALA A 243 -17.21 -9.21 19.51
N PHE A 244 -18.12 -8.44 20.08
CA PHE A 244 -17.91 -7.41 21.09
C PHE A 244 -18.56 -7.87 22.41
N VAL A 245 -18.20 -9.06 22.87
CA VAL A 245 -18.07 -9.42 24.30
C VAL A 245 -16.92 -10.41 24.43
#